data_AF-A0A7X8LNS9-F1
#
_entry.id   AF-A0A7X8LNS9-F1
#
_cell.length_a   1.000
_cell.length_b   1.000
_cell.length_c   1.000
_cell.angle_alpha   90.00
_cell.angle_beta   90.00
_cell.angle_gamma   90.00
#
_symmetry.space_group_name_H-M   'P 1'
#
loop_
_entity.id
_entity.type
_entity.pdbx_description
1 polymer ?
#
loop_
_entity_poly.entity_id
_entity_poly.type
_entity_poly.pdbx_seq_one_letter_code
_entity_poly.pdbx_strand_id
1 'polypeptide(L)'
;MFIAFMVPASSYAYLGDRTLTIGMQGYDVNQLQRDLNYLGYSAGWADSIFGQQTLAAVKGFQKDHGLKADGIVGKNTANAIIRRVSDGSANPAVNTQGNGSVIAASPSRGSFSNQEIYDLARLVHGEARGEPYVGQVAVAAVVLNRVDSNKFANTIRGVIFEPRAFTAVSDSQFYLTPNQTAIQAARNAIQGWDPTGGALYYWNPQTATSKWVWNRSIITQIGRHVFAR
;
A
#
# COMPACT_ATOMS: atom_id res chain seq x y z
N MET A 1 -18.42 5.10 -34.93
CA MET A 1 -18.70 3.75 -34.36
C MET A 1 -17.72 3.55 -33.21
N PHE A 2 -18.12 3.90 -32.00
CA PHE A 2 -17.29 3.73 -30.80
C PHE A 2 -17.39 2.29 -30.34
N ILE A 3 -16.29 1.53 -30.44
CA ILE A 3 -16.19 0.21 -29.84
C ILE A 3 -15.94 0.45 -28.34
N ALA A 4 -17.01 0.42 -27.56
CA ALA A 4 -16.93 0.40 -26.12
C ALA A 4 -16.35 -0.95 -25.68
N PHE A 5 -15.05 -0.99 -25.40
CA PHE A 5 -14.48 -2.08 -24.61
C PHE A 5 -15.00 -1.92 -23.18
N MET A 6 -16.09 -2.65 -22.88
CA MET A 6 -16.50 -2.97 -21.53
C MET A 6 -15.37 -3.79 -20.90
N VAL A 7 -14.43 -3.13 -20.22
CA VAL A 7 -13.47 -3.79 -19.36
C VAL A 7 -14.29 -4.44 -18.23
N PRO A 8 -14.28 -5.78 -18.09
CA PRO A 8 -15.02 -6.41 -17.00
C PRO A 8 -14.51 -5.86 -15.67
N ALA A 9 -15.43 -5.50 -14.78
CA ALA A 9 -15.11 -5.20 -13.39
C ALA A 9 -14.32 -6.39 -12.86
N SER A 10 -13.04 -6.18 -12.58
CA SER A 10 -12.18 -7.21 -11.98
C SER A 10 -12.81 -7.56 -10.64
N SER A 11 -13.45 -8.72 -10.53
CA SER A 11 -14.05 -9.16 -9.27
C SER A 11 -12.91 -9.39 -8.28
N TYR A 12 -12.74 -8.46 -7.35
CA TYR A 12 -11.79 -8.60 -6.25
C TYR A 12 -12.17 -9.87 -5.47
N ALA A 13 -11.27 -10.84 -5.44
CA ALA A 13 -11.38 -11.95 -4.50
C ALA A 13 -11.03 -11.40 -3.11
N TYR A 14 -11.98 -11.50 -2.18
CA TYR A 14 -11.77 -11.29 -0.76
C TYR A 14 -11.21 -12.56 -0.13
N LEU A 15 -10.64 -12.43 1.08
CA LEU A 15 -10.22 -13.60 1.86
C LEU A 15 -11.40 -14.59 2.00
N GLY A 16 -11.22 -15.81 1.48
CA GLY A 16 -12.26 -16.85 1.49
C GLY A 16 -13.06 -17.00 0.18
N ASP A 17 -12.85 -16.14 -0.81
CA ASP A 17 -13.42 -16.30 -2.16
C ASP A 17 -12.66 -17.34 -2.99
N ARG A 18 -11.36 -17.46 -2.75
CA ARG A 18 -10.50 -18.51 -3.32
C ARG A 18 -9.49 -19.03 -2.31
N THR A 19 -8.92 -20.19 -2.61
CA THR A 19 -7.81 -20.77 -1.83
C THR A 19 -6.52 -20.00 -2.09
N LEU A 20 -5.82 -19.57 -1.03
CA LEU A 20 -4.53 -18.88 -1.14
C LEU A 20 -3.36 -19.79 -0.78
N THR A 21 -2.29 -19.70 -1.55
CA THR A 21 -1.03 -20.44 -1.37
C THR A 21 0.18 -19.53 -1.60
N ILE A 22 1.36 -20.00 -1.18
CA ILE A 22 2.63 -19.29 -1.42
C ILE A 22 2.81 -18.94 -2.91
N GLY A 23 3.32 -17.74 -3.16
CA GLY A 23 3.52 -17.17 -4.50
C GLY A 23 2.30 -16.44 -5.05
N MET A 24 1.10 -16.64 -4.47
CA MET A 24 -0.09 -15.91 -4.89
C MET A 24 0.00 -14.43 -4.52
N GLN A 25 -0.68 -13.62 -5.33
CA GLN A 25 -0.78 -12.19 -5.14
C GLN A 25 -2.23 -11.74 -5.28
N GLY A 26 -2.60 -10.67 -4.58
CA GLY A 26 -3.93 -10.08 -4.72
C GLY A 26 -4.46 -9.42 -3.46
N TYR A 27 -5.69 -8.92 -3.58
CA TYR A 27 -6.40 -8.23 -2.51
C TYR A 27 -6.68 -9.14 -1.30
N ASP A 28 -7.07 -10.38 -1.56
CA ASP A 28 -7.24 -11.44 -0.57
C ASP A 28 -5.94 -11.79 0.18
N VAL A 29 -4.79 -11.76 -0.50
CA VAL A 29 -3.47 -11.95 0.13
C VAL A 29 -3.12 -10.76 1.03
N ASN A 30 -3.39 -9.53 0.59
CA ASN A 30 -3.22 -8.33 1.42
C ASN A 30 -4.09 -8.40 2.68
N GLN A 31 -5.37 -8.76 2.51
CA GLN A 31 -6.32 -8.94 3.60
C GLN A 31 -5.81 -10.01 4.59
N LEU A 32 -5.39 -11.17 4.08
CA LEU A 32 -4.77 -12.24 4.87
C LEU A 32 -3.59 -11.72 5.72
N GLN A 33 -2.65 -11.01 5.11
CA GLN A 33 -1.46 -10.50 5.80
C GLN A 33 -1.83 -9.50 6.90
N ARG A 34 -2.78 -8.60 6.63
CA ARG A 34 -3.27 -7.61 7.62
C ARG A 34 -3.97 -8.30 8.79
N ASP A 35 -4.86 -9.23 8.49
CA ASP A 35 -5.64 -9.95 9.50
C ASP A 35 -4.73 -10.80 10.39
N LEU A 36 -3.76 -11.51 9.80
CA LEU A 36 -2.76 -12.27 10.56
C LEU A 36 -1.91 -11.37 11.46
N ASN A 37 -1.40 -10.25 10.93
CA ASN A 37 -0.62 -9.29 11.71
C ASN A 37 -1.46 -8.69 12.86
N TYR A 38 -2.72 -8.36 12.62
CA TYR A 38 -3.65 -7.88 13.65
C TYR A 38 -3.85 -8.92 14.76
N LEU A 39 -3.91 -10.21 14.40
CA LEU A 39 -4.02 -11.32 15.33
C LEU A 39 -2.68 -11.71 15.99
N GLY A 40 -1.59 -10.98 15.72
CA GLY A 40 -0.28 -11.22 16.33
C GLY A 40 0.62 -12.21 15.58
N TYR A 41 0.19 -12.71 14.42
CA TYR A 41 1.00 -13.59 13.57
C TYR A 41 1.80 -12.75 12.59
N SER A 42 3.13 -12.75 12.72
CA SER A 42 4.05 -11.95 11.91
C SER A 42 4.07 -12.40 10.44
N ALA A 43 3.11 -11.94 9.65
CA ALA A 43 2.92 -12.28 8.24
C ALA A 43 3.84 -11.51 7.28
N GLY A 44 4.70 -10.66 7.85
CA GLY A 44 5.49 -9.69 7.11
C GLY A 44 4.67 -8.46 6.76
N TRP A 45 5.16 -7.70 5.78
CA TRP A 45 4.44 -6.55 5.30
C TRP A 45 3.22 -6.99 4.49
N ALA A 46 2.12 -6.24 4.58
CA ALA A 46 0.95 -6.47 3.75
C ALA A 46 1.18 -5.94 2.32
N ASP A 47 2.16 -6.54 1.64
CA ASP A 47 2.61 -6.19 0.29
C ASP A 47 1.75 -6.83 -0.81
N SER A 48 0.73 -7.61 -0.43
CA SER A 48 -0.15 -8.37 -1.32
C SER A 48 0.53 -9.58 -1.97
N ILE A 49 1.68 -10.03 -1.45
CA ILE A 49 2.44 -11.18 -1.95
C ILE A 49 2.53 -12.25 -0.86
N PHE A 50 2.00 -13.43 -1.15
CA PHE A 50 2.04 -14.54 -0.21
C PHE A 50 3.47 -15.13 -0.22
N GLY A 51 4.36 -14.54 0.57
CA GLY A 51 5.76 -14.94 0.72
C GLY A 51 6.00 -15.93 1.87
N GLN A 52 7.28 -16.19 2.16
CA GLN A 52 7.69 -17.12 3.23
C GLN A 52 7.24 -16.67 4.63
N GLN A 53 7.24 -15.36 4.91
CA GLN A 53 6.74 -14.82 6.19
C GLN A 53 5.23 -15.03 6.33
N THR A 54 4.47 -14.75 5.28
CA THR A 54 3.02 -15.03 5.25
C THR A 54 2.74 -16.52 5.40
N LEU A 55 3.53 -17.40 4.76
CA LEU A 55 3.43 -18.85 4.95
C LEU A 55 3.66 -19.28 6.40
N ALA A 56 4.69 -18.74 7.04
CA ALA A 56 4.98 -19.03 8.44
C ALA A 56 3.84 -18.56 9.36
N ALA A 57 3.32 -17.35 9.14
CA ALA A 57 2.20 -16.81 9.90
C ALA A 57 0.90 -17.63 9.73
N VAL A 58 0.58 -18.07 8.51
CA VAL A 58 -0.57 -18.96 8.25
C VAL A 58 -0.40 -20.28 9.00
N LYS A 59 0.77 -20.91 8.93
CA LYS A 59 1.03 -22.17 9.65
C LYS A 59 0.94 -22.01 11.17
N GLY A 60 1.43 -20.88 11.70
CA GLY A 60 1.28 -20.53 13.12
C GLY A 60 -0.18 -20.42 13.51
N PHE A 61 -0.95 -19.61 12.80
CA PHE A 61 -2.40 -19.45 13.02
C PHE A 61 -3.13 -20.79 12.95
N GLN A 62 -2.86 -21.59 11.92
CA GLN A 62 -3.50 -22.90 11.78
C GLN A 62 -3.20 -23.80 12.96
N LYS A 63 -1.93 -23.89 13.39
CA LYS A 63 -1.51 -24.69 14.54
C LYS A 63 -2.22 -24.28 15.82
N ASP A 64 -2.24 -22.97 16.11
CA ASP A 64 -2.78 -22.43 17.36
C ASP A 64 -4.31 -22.55 17.45
N HIS A 65 -4.98 -22.66 16.30
CA HIS A 65 -6.43 -22.81 16.21
C HIS A 65 -6.88 -24.24 15.84
N GLY A 66 -6.01 -25.24 15.98
CA GLY A 66 -6.35 -26.65 15.78
C GLY A 66 -6.72 -27.03 14.35
N LEU A 67 -6.27 -26.23 13.37
CA LEU A 67 -6.41 -26.50 11.94
C LEU A 67 -5.18 -27.27 11.43
N LYS A 68 -5.32 -27.87 10.25
CA LYS A 68 -4.17 -28.48 9.56
C LYS A 68 -3.16 -27.39 9.18
N ALA A 69 -1.95 -27.45 9.75
CA ALA A 69 -0.88 -26.46 9.54
C ALA A 69 -0.11 -26.66 8.21
N ASP A 70 -0.83 -26.76 7.09
CA ASP A 70 -0.26 -26.94 5.75
C ASP A 70 0.15 -25.64 5.06
N GLY A 71 -0.20 -24.49 5.64
CA GLY A 71 0.09 -23.17 5.06
C GLY A 71 -0.86 -22.77 3.93
N ILE A 72 -1.93 -23.53 3.71
CA ILE A 72 -2.93 -23.27 2.67
C ILE A 72 -4.14 -22.58 3.30
N VAL A 73 -4.50 -21.42 2.77
CA VAL A 73 -5.66 -20.66 3.24
C VAL A 73 -6.87 -21.04 2.40
N GLY A 74 -7.47 -22.18 2.72
CA GLY A 74 -8.79 -22.58 2.21
C GLY A 74 -9.93 -21.93 3.00
N LYS A 75 -11.18 -22.25 2.62
CA LYS A 75 -12.41 -21.68 3.22
C LYS A 75 -12.42 -21.74 4.76
N ASN A 76 -12.01 -22.86 5.35
CA ASN A 76 -11.99 -23.04 6.80
C ASN A 76 -10.98 -22.13 7.49
N THR A 77 -9.75 -22.04 6.96
CA THR A 77 -8.70 -21.15 7.48
C THR A 77 -9.13 -19.69 7.35
N ALA A 78 -9.65 -19.28 6.19
CA ALA A 78 -10.13 -17.92 5.94
C ALA A 78 -11.25 -17.52 6.92
N ASN A 79 -12.29 -18.35 7.06
CA ASN A 79 -13.39 -18.10 7.98
C ASN A 79 -12.93 -18.01 9.45
N ALA A 80 -11.99 -18.86 9.85
CA ALA A 80 -11.42 -18.81 11.20
C ALA A 80 -10.69 -17.48 11.46
N ILE A 81 -9.88 -17.00 10.51
CA ILE A 81 -9.19 -15.71 10.60
C ILE A 81 -10.20 -14.56 10.71
N ILE A 82 -11.16 -14.49 9.78
CA ILE A 82 -12.18 -13.43 9.73
C ILE A 82 -12.98 -13.37 11.03
N ARG A 83 -13.36 -14.53 11.57
CA ARG A 83 -14.08 -14.60 12.84
C ARG A 83 -13.24 -14.06 13.99
N ARG A 84 -11.95 -14.41 14.08
CA ARG A 84 -11.06 -13.93 15.16
C ARG A 84 -10.81 -12.43 15.09
N VAL A 85 -10.66 -11.87 13.88
CA VAL A 85 -10.58 -10.42 13.69
C VAL A 85 -11.86 -9.74 14.17
N SER A 86 -13.02 -10.34 13.86
CA SER A 86 -14.33 -9.82 14.26
C SER A 86 -14.55 -9.91 15.79
N ASP A 87 -14.19 -11.03 16.40
CA ASP A 87 -14.27 -11.26 17.86
C ASP A 87 -13.32 -10.33 18.63
N GLY A 88 -12.11 -10.09 18.10
CA GLY A 88 -11.14 -9.12 18.64
C GLY A 88 -11.57 -7.66 18.48
N SER A 89 -12.47 -7.37 17.54
CA SER A 89 -13.05 -6.03 17.34
C SER A 89 -14.28 -5.77 18.23
N ALA A 90 -14.88 -6.82 18.80
CA ALA A 90 -16.09 -6.74 19.62
C ALA A 90 -15.81 -6.44 21.11
N ASN A 91 -14.56 -6.25 21.51
CA ASN A 91 -14.18 -6.02 22.90
C ASN A 91 -13.36 -4.72 23.08
N PRO A 92 -13.97 -3.52 23.02
CA PRO A 92 -13.30 -2.28 23.36
C PRO A 92 -13.32 -2.09 24.89
N ALA A 93 -12.52 -2.88 25.60
CA ALA A 93 -12.17 -2.60 26.99
C ALA A 93 -10.66 -2.33 27.06
N VAL A 94 -10.25 -1.21 26.50
CA VAL A 94 -8.97 -0.59 26.84
C VAL A 94 -9.13 -0.03 28.26
N ASN A 95 -8.69 -0.81 29.25
CA ASN A 95 -8.38 -0.29 30.56
C ASN A 95 -7.02 0.42 30.47
N THR A 96 -7.08 1.74 30.29
CA THR A 96 -5.92 2.62 30.34
C THR A 96 -5.46 2.75 31.79
N GLN A 97 -4.48 1.95 32.22
CA GLN A 97 -3.67 2.28 33.40
C GLN A 97 -2.30 1.60 33.36
N GLY A 98 -1.27 2.40 33.02
CA GLY A 98 0.03 2.36 33.69
C GLY A 98 1.11 1.42 33.16
N ASN A 99 2.14 2.04 32.56
CA ASN A 99 3.55 1.65 32.55
C ASN A 99 3.96 0.31 31.92
N GLY A 100 4.53 0.39 30.72
CA GLY A 100 5.48 -0.62 30.24
C GLY A 100 5.53 -0.76 28.72
N SER A 101 6.69 -0.43 28.16
CA SER A 101 7.23 -0.98 26.91
C SER A 101 6.54 -0.55 25.61
N VAL A 102 7.15 0.47 25.00
CA VAL A 102 7.02 0.88 23.61
C VAL A 102 7.22 -0.30 22.65
N ILE A 103 6.15 -1.01 22.30
CA ILE A 103 6.16 -1.85 21.10
C ILE A 103 5.96 -0.87 19.94
N ALA A 104 7.04 -0.54 19.25
CA ALA A 104 7.06 0.39 18.14
C ALA A 104 6.16 -0.13 17.01
N ALA A 105 4.89 0.26 17.05
CA ALA A 105 4.09 0.39 15.84
C ALA A 105 4.88 1.31 14.90
N SER A 106 5.12 0.87 13.66
CA SER A 106 5.67 1.73 12.61
C SER A 106 5.01 3.11 12.69
N PRO A 107 5.78 4.21 12.65
CA PRO A 107 5.17 5.53 12.70
C PRO A 107 4.30 5.66 11.46
N SER A 108 2.97 5.60 11.64
CA SER A 108 2.08 6.14 10.62
C SER A 108 2.50 7.59 10.43
N ARG A 109 2.62 8.05 9.17
CA ARG A 109 3.12 9.39 8.83
C ARG A 109 2.11 10.51 9.18
N GLY A 110 1.39 10.37 10.29
CA GLY A 110 0.23 11.17 10.68
C GLY A 110 -1.10 10.49 10.36
N SER A 111 -2.18 11.09 10.87
CA SER A 111 -3.56 10.69 10.57
C SER A 111 -4.10 11.57 9.46
N PHE A 112 -4.16 11.05 8.23
CA PHE A 112 -4.69 11.79 7.07
C PHE A 112 -6.21 11.61 6.94
N SER A 113 -6.90 12.63 6.43
CA SER A 113 -8.32 12.54 6.14
C SER A 113 -8.60 11.57 4.97
N ASN A 114 -9.82 11.02 4.91
CA ASN A 114 -10.25 10.20 3.76
C ASN A 114 -10.09 10.95 2.42
N GLN A 115 -10.29 12.27 2.44
CA GLN A 115 -10.10 13.13 1.28
C GLN A 115 -8.64 13.17 0.83
N GLU A 116 -7.69 13.33 1.76
CA GLU A 116 -6.26 13.34 1.43
C GLU A 116 -5.74 11.99 0.94
N ILE A 117 -6.26 10.89 1.49
CA ILE A 117 -5.98 9.54 0.99
C ILE A 117 -6.46 9.42 -0.46
N TYR A 118 -7.66 9.94 -0.76
CA TYR A 118 -8.19 9.97 -2.12
C TYR A 118 -7.40 10.89 -3.05
N ASP A 119 -6.94 12.05 -2.58
CA ASP A 119 -6.08 12.97 -3.34
C ASP A 119 -4.76 12.30 -3.73
N LEU A 120 -4.12 11.63 -2.76
CA LEU A 120 -2.90 10.86 -2.99
C LEU A 120 -3.13 9.70 -3.96
N ALA A 121 -4.25 8.98 -3.82
CA ALA A 121 -4.61 7.90 -4.74
C ALA A 121 -4.86 8.41 -6.17
N ARG A 122 -5.50 9.57 -6.33
CA ARG A 122 -5.75 10.20 -7.65
C ARG A 122 -4.44 10.57 -8.32
N LEU A 123 -3.50 11.11 -7.56
CA LEU A 123 -2.14 11.33 -8.06
C LEU A 123 -1.48 10.02 -8.52
N VAL A 124 -1.43 9.00 -7.65
CA VAL A 124 -0.79 7.71 -7.96
C VAL A 124 -1.44 7.08 -9.20
N HIS A 125 -2.75 7.22 -9.34
CA HIS A 125 -3.47 6.72 -10.50
C HIS A 125 -3.03 7.42 -11.79
N GLY A 126 -2.75 8.72 -11.78
CA GLY A 126 -2.26 9.43 -12.96
C GLY A 126 -0.78 9.14 -13.26
N GLU A 127 0.05 9.13 -12.22
CA GLU A 127 1.52 9.10 -12.36
C GLU A 127 2.10 7.69 -12.49
N ALA A 128 1.41 6.67 -11.97
CA ALA A 128 1.94 5.30 -11.90
C ALA A 128 0.98 4.25 -12.48
N ARG A 129 0.03 4.65 -13.35
CA ARG A 129 -0.81 3.69 -14.07
C ARG A 129 0.05 2.79 -14.94
N GLY A 130 -0.13 1.48 -14.78
CA GLY A 130 0.63 0.47 -15.51
C GLY A 130 2.01 0.18 -14.93
N GLU A 131 2.44 0.88 -13.88
CA GLU A 131 3.62 0.49 -13.11
C GLU A 131 3.35 -0.77 -12.25
N PRO A 132 4.38 -1.55 -11.91
CA PRO A 132 4.27 -2.58 -10.87
C PRO A 132 3.75 -1.95 -9.57
N TYR A 133 3.07 -2.72 -8.74
CA TYR A 133 2.45 -2.22 -7.51
C TYR A 133 3.45 -1.49 -6.59
N VAL A 134 4.68 -1.98 -6.48
CA VAL A 134 5.78 -1.33 -5.75
C VAL A 134 6.07 0.07 -6.31
N GLY A 135 5.97 0.28 -7.62
CA GLY A 135 6.14 1.58 -8.27
C GLY A 135 4.99 2.55 -7.97
N GLN A 136 3.76 2.05 -7.80
CA GLN A 136 2.62 2.86 -7.36
C GLN A 136 2.80 3.34 -5.91
N VAL A 137 3.26 2.44 -5.02
CA VAL A 137 3.59 2.80 -3.63
C VAL A 137 4.76 3.79 -3.60
N ALA A 138 5.77 3.60 -4.45
CA ALA A 138 6.93 4.48 -4.56
C ALA A 138 6.54 5.94 -4.87
N VAL A 139 5.61 6.16 -5.82
CA VAL A 139 5.10 7.52 -6.12
C VAL A 139 4.38 8.13 -4.92
N ALA A 140 3.54 7.34 -4.23
CA ALA A 140 2.87 7.81 -3.01
C ALA A 140 3.88 8.18 -1.91
N ALA A 141 4.91 7.35 -1.72
CA ALA A 141 5.94 7.57 -0.72
C ALA A 141 6.74 8.85 -0.99
N VAL A 142 7.04 9.19 -2.26
CA VAL A 142 7.70 10.46 -2.61
C VAL A 142 6.88 11.67 -2.16
N VAL A 143 5.55 11.65 -2.36
CA VAL A 143 4.68 12.75 -1.89
C VAL A 143 4.78 12.91 -0.38
N LEU A 144 4.70 11.81 0.35
CA LEU A 144 4.78 11.82 1.81
C LEU A 144 6.19 12.24 2.28
N ASN A 145 7.25 11.84 1.59
CA ASN A 145 8.62 12.29 1.87
C ASN A 145 8.78 13.81 1.66
N ARG A 146 8.05 14.39 0.69
CA ARG A 146 8.00 15.84 0.50
C ARG A 146 7.24 16.52 1.63
N VAL A 147 6.10 15.96 2.06
CA VAL A 147 5.35 16.47 3.22
C VAL A 147 6.22 16.51 4.49
N ASP A 148 7.04 15.47 4.69
CA ASP A 148 7.96 15.36 5.84
C ASP A 148 9.21 16.27 5.70
N SER A 149 9.45 16.83 4.51
CA SER A 149 10.64 17.63 4.19
C SER A 149 10.38 19.12 4.37
N ASN A 150 11.35 19.83 4.94
CA ASN A 150 11.30 21.30 5.05
C ASN A 150 11.48 22.05 3.71
N LYS A 151 11.63 21.33 2.60
CA LYS A 151 11.84 21.90 1.25
C LYS A 151 10.55 22.05 0.43
N PHE A 152 9.46 21.45 0.89
CA PHE A 152 8.19 21.40 0.18
C PHE A 152 7.05 21.79 1.12
N ALA A 153 5.83 21.87 0.59
CA ALA A 153 4.65 22.05 1.42
C ALA A 153 4.48 20.91 2.45
N ASN A 154 3.97 21.23 3.63
CA ASN A 154 3.78 20.30 4.75
C ASN A 154 2.40 19.62 4.76
N THR A 155 1.72 19.54 3.61
CA THR A 155 0.43 18.85 3.45
C THR A 155 0.39 18.09 2.13
N ILE A 156 -0.34 16.97 2.07
CA ILE A 156 -0.48 16.16 0.84
C ILE A 156 -1.00 17.03 -0.31
N ARG A 157 -2.04 17.82 -0.06
CA ARG A 157 -2.59 18.74 -1.06
C ARG A 157 -1.58 19.79 -1.47
N GLY A 158 -0.87 20.40 -0.52
CA GLY A 158 0.17 21.38 -0.82
C GLY A 158 1.21 20.82 -1.80
N VAL A 159 1.73 19.62 -1.52
CA VAL A 159 2.71 18.95 -2.39
C VAL A 159 2.12 18.59 -3.75
N ILE A 160 0.89 18.06 -3.80
CA ILE A 160 0.23 17.67 -5.05
C ILE A 160 0.02 18.88 -5.97
N PHE A 161 -0.40 20.02 -5.42
CA PHE A 161 -0.76 21.21 -6.19
C PHE A 161 0.40 22.21 -6.39
N GLU A 162 1.62 21.85 -6.00
CA GLU A 162 2.81 22.64 -6.35
C GLU A 162 2.92 22.81 -7.88
N PRO A 163 3.23 24.03 -8.38
CA PRO A 163 3.29 24.28 -9.82
C PRO A 163 4.21 23.29 -10.54
N ARG A 164 3.65 22.53 -11.50
CA ARG A 164 4.36 21.54 -12.33
C ARG A 164 4.97 20.36 -11.56
N ALA A 165 4.51 20.08 -10.34
CA ALA A 165 5.00 18.93 -9.57
C ALA A 165 4.54 17.59 -10.16
N PHE A 166 3.33 17.54 -10.72
CA PHE A 166 2.70 16.33 -11.23
C PHE A 166 1.80 16.59 -12.44
N THR A 167 1.82 15.68 -13.42
CA THR A 167 1.05 15.78 -14.66
C THR A 167 -0.44 15.49 -14.45
N ALA A 168 -0.77 14.62 -13.49
CA ALA A 168 -2.15 14.29 -13.15
C ALA A 168 -3.01 15.52 -12.76
N VAL A 169 -2.38 16.57 -12.22
CA VAL A 169 -3.03 17.80 -11.79
C VAL A 169 -3.33 18.74 -12.96
N SER A 170 -2.44 18.80 -13.97
CA SER A 170 -2.60 19.69 -15.12
C SER A 170 -3.67 19.19 -16.11
N ASP A 171 -3.88 17.89 -16.21
CA ASP A 171 -4.65 17.30 -17.30
C ASP A 171 -6.15 17.13 -16.97
N SER A 172 -6.65 17.82 -15.94
CA SER A 172 -8.03 17.71 -15.40
C SER A 172 -8.46 16.29 -14.98
N GLN A 173 -7.54 15.31 -15.03
CA GLN A 173 -7.73 13.92 -14.62
C GLN A 173 -7.71 13.77 -13.09
N PHE A 174 -7.19 14.77 -12.37
CA PHE A 174 -7.06 14.71 -10.92
C PHE A 174 -8.39 14.43 -10.22
N TYR A 175 -9.54 14.88 -10.73
CA TYR A 175 -10.86 14.64 -10.13
C TYR A 175 -11.52 13.31 -10.53
N LEU A 176 -10.86 12.50 -11.35
CA LEU A 176 -11.35 11.16 -11.68
C LEU A 176 -11.23 10.23 -10.48
N THR A 177 -12.14 9.26 -10.38
CA THR A 177 -12.07 8.22 -9.37
C THR A 177 -10.79 7.39 -9.59
N PRO A 178 -9.87 7.32 -8.60
CA PRO A 178 -8.66 6.51 -8.73
C PRO A 178 -9.03 5.03 -8.74
N ASN A 179 -8.24 4.21 -9.42
CA ASN A 179 -8.41 2.75 -9.32
C ASN A 179 -8.00 2.25 -7.93
N GLN A 180 -8.46 1.05 -7.59
CA GLN A 180 -8.23 0.46 -6.27
C GLN A 180 -6.75 0.24 -5.95
N THR A 181 -5.92 -0.08 -6.96
CA THR A 181 -4.48 -0.28 -6.74
C THR A 181 -3.80 1.02 -6.30
N ALA A 182 -4.21 2.17 -6.86
CA ALA A 182 -3.70 3.47 -6.44
C ALA A 182 -4.18 3.86 -5.04
N ILE A 183 -5.44 3.58 -4.68
CA ILE A 183 -5.96 3.77 -3.31
C ILE A 183 -5.15 2.95 -2.31
N GLN A 184 -4.89 1.69 -2.61
CA GLN A 184 -4.14 0.81 -1.71
C GLN A 184 -2.66 1.23 -1.64
N ALA A 185 -2.06 1.63 -2.75
CA ALA A 185 -0.69 2.14 -2.78
C ALA A 185 -0.53 3.39 -1.89
N ALA A 186 -1.48 4.33 -1.98
CA ALA A 186 -1.53 5.50 -1.11
C ALA A 186 -1.63 5.12 0.37
N ARG A 187 -2.54 4.20 0.72
CA ARG A 187 -2.69 3.72 2.11
C ARG A 187 -1.43 3.03 2.64
N ASN A 188 -0.80 2.20 1.83
CA ASN A 188 0.41 1.49 2.22
C ASN A 188 1.60 2.45 2.45
N ALA A 189 1.74 3.48 1.61
CA ALA A 189 2.73 4.53 1.84
C ALA A 189 2.46 5.32 3.13
N ILE A 190 1.18 5.65 3.41
CA ILE A 190 0.76 6.32 4.65
C ILE A 190 1.07 5.47 5.90
N GLN A 191 0.93 4.15 5.79
CA GLN A 191 1.29 3.19 6.82
C GLN A 191 2.82 3.02 6.99
N GLY A 192 3.62 3.74 6.20
CA GLY A 192 5.07 3.84 6.35
C GLY A 192 5.86 3.03 5.32
N TRP A 193 5.23 2.38 4.34
CA TRP A 193 5.96 1.67 3.31
C TRP A 193 6.56 2.64 2.28
N ASP A 194 7.88 2.82 2.34
CA ASP A 194 8.65 3.59 1.36
C ASP A 194 9.69 2.70 0.65
N PRO A 195 9.38 2.16 -0.55
CA PRO A 195 10.33 1.38 -1.33
C PRO A 195 11.43 2.23 -2.00
N THR A 196 11.38 3.56 -1.89
CA THR A 196 12.31 4.48 -2.57
C THR A 196 13.54 4.82 -1.74
N GLY A 197 13.54 4.52 -0.43
CA GLY A 197 14.62 4.89 0.49
C GLY A 197 14.66 6.39 0.82
N GLY A 198 13.50 7.06 0.85
CA GLY A 198 13.41 8.49 1.14
C GLY A 198 13.68 9.38 -0.09
N ALA A 199 13.25 8.96 -1.28
CA ALA A 199 13.38 9.78 -2.49
C ALA A 199 12.44 10.99 -2.44
N LEU A 200 12.88 12.09 -3.04
CA LEU A 200 12.11 13.34 -3.18
C LEU A 200 11.74 13.62 -4.64
N TYR A 201 12.39 12.94 -5.57
CA TYR A 201 12.22 13.12 -7.01
C TYR A 201 12.14 11.77 -7.71
N TYR A 202 11.41 11.72 -8.82
CA TYR A 202 11.45 10.61 -9.76
C TYR A 202 11.29 11.09 -11.19
N TRP A 203 11.76 10.30 -12.15
CA TRP A 203 11.56 10.54 -13.58
C TRP A 203 11.60 9.24 -14.37
N ASN A 204 11.01 9.24 -15.56
CA ASN A 204 11.22 8.17 -16.52
C ASN A 204 12.51 8.45 -17.32
N PRO A 205 13.56 7.62 -17.21
CA PRO A 205 14.85 7.87 -17.87
C PRO A 205 14.77 7.82 -19.40
N GLN A 206 13.72 7.22 -19.97
CA GLN A 206 13.52 7.13 -21.42
C GLN A 206 12.90 8.40 -22.01
N THR A 207 12.16 9.18 -21.21
CA THR A 207 11.41 10.36 -21.69
C THR A 207 11.84 11.67 -21.03
N ALA A 208 12.65 11.62 -19.97
CA ALA A 208 13.11 12.81 -19.27
C ALA A 208 14.01 13.68 -20.15
N THR A 209 13.55 14.91 -20.43
CA THR A 209 14.30 15.91 -21.21
C THR A 209 15.05 16.91 -20.34
N SER A 210 14.72 17.03 -19.06
CA SER A 210 15.37 17.96 -18.14
C SER A 210 16.79 17.50 -17.79
N LYS A 211 17.80 18.34 -18.06
CA LYS A 211 19.19 18.04 -17.67
C LYS A 211 19.41 18.03 -16.16
N TRP A 212 18.57 18.76 -15.42
CA TRP A 212 18.70 18.91 -13.97
C TRP A 212 18.51 17.60 -13.19
N VAL A 213 17.60 16.71 -13.64
CA VAL A 213 17.33 15.44 -12.91
C VAL A 213 18.54 14.51 -12.89
N TRP A 214 19.39 14.59 -13.91
CA TRP A 214 20.57 13.73 -14.05
C TRP A 214 21.75 14.12 -13.14
N ASN A 215 21.67 15.28 -12.48
CA ASN A 215 22.63 15.71 -11.46
C ASN A 215 22.18 15.34 -10.03
N ARG A 216 21.05 14.64 -9.88
CA ARG A 216 20.54 14.19 -8.57
C ARG A 216 21.22 12.89 -8.13
N SER A 217 21.26 12.66 -6.81
CA SER A 217 21.75 11.40 -6.25
C SER A 217 20.70 10.31 -6.43
N ILE A 218 20.87 9.47 -7.44
CA ILE A 218 19.99 8.33 -7.73
C ILE A 218 20.07 7.32 -6.57
N ILE A 219 18.91 6.86 -6.11
CA ILE A 219 18.77 5.87 -5.04
C ILE A 219 18.45 4.49 -5.62
N THR A 220 17.42 4.42 -6.48
CA THR A 220 16.93 3.16 -7.05
C THR A 220 16.13 3.38 -8.33
N GLN A 221 15.79 2.29 -9.01
CA GLN A 221 14.85 2.28 -10.12
C GLN A 221 13.77 1.21 -9.86
N ILE A 222 12.50 1.60 -9.95
CA ILE A 222 11.35 0.70 -9.77
C ILE A 222 10.44 0.88 -10.98
N GLY A 223 10.21 -0.20 -11.72
CA GLY A 223 9.49 -0.13 -12.99
C GLY A 223 10.19 0.81 -13.97
N ARG A 224 9.43 1.75 -14.53
CA ARG A 224 9.94 2.75 -15.50
C ARG A 224 10.47 4.02 -14.84
N HIS A 225 10.49 4.11 -13.50
CA HIS A 225 10.90 5.32 -12.79
C HIS A 225 12.22 5.15 -12.04
N VAL A 226 13.12 6.11 -12.24
CA VAL A 226 14.30 6.32 -11.39
C VAL A 226 13.90 7.24 -10.25
N PHE A 227 14.33 6.93 -9.03
CA PHE A 227 14.04 7.67 -7.80
C PHE A 227 15.33 8.25 -7.21
N ALA A 228 15.30 9.51 -6.76
CA ALA A 228 16.49 10.23 -6.30
C ALA A 228 16.23 11.20 -5.15
N ARG A 229 17.31 11.62 -4.48
CA ARG A 229 17.32 12.67 -3.45
C ARG A 229 17.60 14.05 -4.00
#